data_AF-A0A9E1J3Q9-F1
#
_entry.id   AF-A0A9E1J3Q9-F1
#
_cell.length_a   1.000
_cell.length_b   1.000
_cell.length_c   1.000
_cell.angle_alpha   90.00
_cell.angle_beta   90.00
_cell.angle_gamma   90.00
#
_symmetry.space_group_name_H-M   'P 1'
#
loop_
_entity.id
_entity.type
_entity.pdbx_description
1 polymer ?
#
loop_
_entity_poly.entity_id
_entity_poly.type
_entity_poly.pdbx_seq_one_letter_code
_entity_poly.pdbx_strand_id
1 'polypeptide(L)'
;MTDTPLNEAELAALRAWDTPTICNALELTSPERRSIGFTVEPLVCAFPDLPPIVGYARTAQIRSAEPSSRPGPAMRDQRLEYYRYIAAAPGPTVAVIQDMDGPRRAYGAFWGEVQSTIHL
;
A
#
# COMPACT_ATOMS: atom_id res chain seq x y z
N MET A 1 -19.41 -1.09 2.04
CA MET A 1 -18.62 -0.65 0.86
C MET A 1 -19.34 -1.18 -0.35
N THR A 2 -19.51 -0.39 -1.39
CA THR A 2 -20.07 -0.88 -2.66
C THR A 2 -19.05 -1.82 -3.28
N ASP A 3 -19.47 -3.04 -3.64
CA ASP A 3 -18.59 -4.02 -4.30
C ASP A 3 -18.19 -3.61 -5.73
N THR A 4 -18.74 -2.51 -6.23
CA THR A 4 -18.44 -1.94 -7.54
C THR A 4 -17.15 -1.12 -7.49
N PRO A 5 -16.15 -1.42 -8.34
CA PRO A 5 -14.99 -0.58 -8.52
C PRO A 5 -15.39 0.85 -8.94
N LEU A 6 -14.70 1.84 -8.36
CA LEU A 6 -14.78 3.24 -8.77
C LEU A 6 -14.40 3.39 -10.25
N ASN A 7 -15.13 4.24 -10.96
CA ASN A 7 -14.80 4.64 -12.32
C ASN A 7 -13.73 5.75 -12.33
N GLU A 8 -13.20 6.09 -13.51
CA GLU A 8 -12.13 7.09 -13.61
C GLU A 8 -12.54 8.49 -13.15
N ALA A 9 -13.81 8.88 -13.33
CA ALA A 9 -14.26 10.19 -12.87
C ALA A 9 -14.28 10.27 -11.33
N GLU A 10 -14.65 9.19 -10.64
CA GLU A 10 -14.59 9.09 -9.18
C GLU A 10 -13.15 9.07 -8.69
N LEU A 11 -12.26 8.32 -9.34
CA LEU A 11 -10.84 8.29 -9.02
C LEU A 11 -10.18 9.67 -9.22
N ALA A 12 -10.50 10.35 -10.32
CA ALA A 12 -10.00 11.69 -10.62
C ALA A 12 -10.51 12.73 -9.61
N ALA A 13 -11.77 12.63 -9.18
CA ALA A 13 -12.33 13.50 -8.16
C ALA A 13 -11.62 13.34 -6.81
N LEU A 14 -11.29 12.11 -6.41
CA LEU A 14 -10.50 11.88 -5.19
C LEU A 14 -9.06 12.39 -5.32
N ARG A 15 -8.43 12.19 -6.49
CA ARG A 15 -7.06 12.62 -6.79
C ARG A 15 -6.87 14.15 -6.79
N ALA A 16 -7.95 14.91 -6.93
CA ALA A 16 -7.93 16.37 -6.94
C ALA A 16 -7.69 17.00 -5.54
N TRP A 17 -7.74 16.22 -4.47
CA TRP A 17 -7.61 16.70 -3.10
C TRP A 17 -6.34 16.16 -2.43
N ASP A 18 -5.80 16.95 -1.50
CA ASP A 18 -4.71 16.49 -0.66
C ASP A 18 -5.18 15.53 0.44
N THR A 19 -4.24 14.79 1.03
CA THR A 19 -4.53 13.81 2.09
C THR A 19 -5.23 14.46 3.31
N PRO A 20 -4.79 15.63 3.83
CA PRO A 20 -5.49 16.29 4.93
C PRO A 20 -6.96 16.62 4.63
N THR A 21 -7.29 17.07 3.41
CA THR A 21 -8.67 17.37 3.01
C THR A 21 -9.53 16.11 3.01
N ILE A 22 -9.00 14.98 2.49
CA ILE A 22 -9.70 13.69 2.54
C ILE A 22 -9.89 13.23 4.00
N CYS A 23 -8.88 13.36 4.85
CA CYS A 23 -8.97 13.03 6.27
C CYS A 23 -10.05 13.87 6.98
N ASN A 24 -10.09 15.19 6.75
CA ASN A 24 -11.12 16.07 7.31
C ASN A 24 -12.53 15.66 6.85
N ALA A 25 -12.70 15.26 5.58
CA ALA A 25 -13.97 14.77 5.07
C ALA A 25 -14.40 13.45 5.73
N LEU A 26 -13.44 12.54 5.97
CA LEU A 26 -13.68 11.28 6.69
C LEU A 26 -14.17 11.50 8.11
N GLU A 27 -13.80 12.59 8.78
CA GLU A 27 -14.34 12.91 10.10
C GLU A 27 -15.86 13.13 10.10
N LEU A 28 -16.41 13.58 8.96
CA LEU A 28 -17.84 13.82 8.77
C LEU A 28 -18.56 12.59 8.22
N THR A 29 -17.96 11.91 7.25
CA THR A 29 -18.58 10.77 6.53
C THR A 29 -18.36 9.43 7.21
N SER A 30 -17.35 9.30 8.08
CA SER A 30 -17.05 8.11 8.86
C SER A 30 -16.54 8.47 10.26
N PRO A 31 -17.38 9.12 11.12
CA PRO A 31 -16.97 9.61 12.43
C PRO A 31 -16.37 8.54 13.36
N GLU A 32 -16.74 7.28 13.17
CA GLU A 32 -16.21 6.13 13.91
C GLU A 32 -14.72 5.88 13.66
N ARG A 33 -14.14 6.46 12.61
CA ARG A 33 -12.72 6.33 12.24
C ARG A 33 -11.85 7.46 12.77
N ARG A 34 -12.41 8.46 13.48
CA ARG A 34 -11.63 9.62 13.98
C ARG A 34 -10.43 9.26 14.86
N SER A 35 -10.47 8.09 15.51
CA SER A 35 -9.40 7.65 16.41
C SER A 35 -8.66 6.38 15.94
N ILE A 36 -8.96 5.86 14.74
CA ILE A 36 -8.39 4.60 14.25
C ILE A 36 -8.15 4.62 12.73
N GLY A 37 -7.23 3.80 12.24
CA GLY A 37 -7.06 3.58 10.79
C GLY A 37 -6.16 4.60 10.08
N PHE A 38 -5.29 5.29 10.82
CA PHE A 38 -4.24 6.15 10.28
C PHE A 38 -2.87 5.74 10.83
N THR A 39 -1.80 6.08 10.11
CA THR A 39 -0.42 5.84 10.56
C THR A 39 -0.04 6.83 11.65
N VAL A 40 0.50 6.31 12.76
CA VAL A 40 1.03 7.10 13.87
C VAL A 40 2.56 7.23 13.85
N GLU A 41 3.22 6.42 13.02
CA GLU A 41 4.65 6.52 12.76
C GLU A 41 4.89 7.42 11.53
N PRO A 42 5.95 8.26 11.54
CA PRO A 42 6.28 9.10 10.40
C PRO A 42 6.57 8.28 9.14
N LEU A 43 5.98 8.70 8.01
CA LEU A 43 6.32 8.24 6.67
C LEU A 43 7.16 9.33 5.98
N VAL A 44 8.20 8.92 5.25
CA VAL A 44 9.03 9.83 4.45
C VAL A 44 8.59 9.74 2.99
N CYS A 45 8.09 10.84 2.43
CA CYS A 45 7.81 10.92 0.99
C CYS A 45 9.12 11.18 0.24
N ALA A 46 9.54 10.21 -0.57
CA ALA A 46 10.76 10.34 -1.38
C ALA A 46 10.63 11.37 -2.51
N PHE A 47 9.40 11.67 -2.96
CA PHE A 47 9.12 12.56 -4.08
C PHE A 47 7.98 13.54 -3.72
N PRO A 48 8.23 14.52 -2.83
CA PRO A 48 7.20 15.41 -2.31
C PRO A 48 6.56 16.32 -3.35
N ASP A 49 7.24 16.56 -4.48
CA ASP A 49 6.75 17.44 -5.55
C ASP A 49 5.80 16.74 -6.54
N LEU A 50 5.61 15.42 -6.41
CA LEU A 50 4.64 14.68 -7.23
C LEU A 50 3.20 14.95 -6.76
N PRO A 51 2.21 14.93 -7.68
CA PRO A 51 0.82 15.12 -7.32
C PRO A 51 0.28 13.97 -6.45
N PRO A 52 -0.82 14.18 -5.71
CA PRO A 52 -1.50 13.12 -4.98
C PRO A 52 -1.84 11.92 -5.88
N ILE A 53 -1.73 10.73 -5.31
CA ILE A 53 -2.12 9.47 -5.96
C ILE A 53 -3.34 8.86 -5.29
N VAL A 54 -4.10 8.09 -6.07
CA VAL A 54 -5.29 7.36 -5.61
C VAL A 54 -5.28 5.99 -6.27
N GLY A 55 -5.60 4.96 -5.49
CA GLY A 55 -5.72 3.59 -5.99
C GLY A 55 -6.15 2.61 -4.90
N TYR A 56 -6.42 1.38 -5.31
CA TYR A 56 -6.80 0.30 -4.41
C TYR A 56 -5.59 -0.22 -3.64
N ALA A 57 -5.72 -0.31 -2.32
CA ALA A 57 -4.65 -0.83 -1.48
C ALA A 57 -4.35 -2.30 -1.84
N ARG A 58 -3.08 -2.58 -2.14
CA ARG A 58 -2.52 -3.92 -2.24
C ARG A 58 -1.55 -4.11 -1.08
N THR A 59 -1.91 -4.97 -0.15
CA THR A 59 -1.17 -5.11 1.13
C THR A 59 -0.21 -6.28 1.10
N ALA A 60 0.96 -6.12 1.73
CA ALA A 60 1.91 -7.19 1.94
C ALA A 60 2.67 -7.00 3.26
N GLN A 61 3.25 -8.10 3.75
CA GLN A 61 4.12 -8.11 4.91
C GLN A 61 5.49 -8.64 4.50
N ILE A 62 6.54 -8.04 5.05
CA ILE A 62 7.92 -8.45 4.84
C ILE A 62 8.62 -8.69 6.18
N ARG A 63 9.62 -9.57 6.16
CA ARG A 63 10.51 -9.84 7.30
C ARG A 63 11.88 -10.20 6.73
N SER A 64 12.91 -9.52 7.20
CA SER A 64 14.28 -9.68 6.68
C SER A 64 15.30 -9.96 7.79
N ALA A 65 15.00 -9.62 9.04
CA ALA A 65 15.94 -9.79 10.14
C ALA A 65 16.07 -11.24 10.64
N GLU A 66 15.26 -12.16 10.11
CA GLU A 66 15.27 -13.59 10.45
C GLU A 66 15.14 -14.45 9.18
N PRO A 67 15.80 -15.63 9.15
CA PRO A 67 15.58 -16.60 8.09
C PRO A 67 14.11 -17.02 7.99
N SER A 68 13.64 -17.21 6.77
CA SER A 68 12.32 -17.80 6.53
C SER A 68 12.25 -19.22 7.10
N SER A 69 11.17 -19.53 7.82
CA SER A 69 10.84 -20.88 8.25
C SER A 69 10.25 -21.75 7.12
N ARG A 70 9.95 -21.16 5.96
CA ARG A 70 9.37 -21.85 4.81
C ARG A 70 10.44 -22.48 3.92
N PRO A 71 10.20 -23.69 3.36
CA PRO A 71 11.06 -24.27 2.35
C PRO A 71 11.17 -23.39 1.09
N GLY A 72 12.31 -23.47 0.40
CA GLY A 72 12.58 -22.69 -0.81
C GLY A 72 11.50 -22.76 -1.91
N PRO A 73 10.92 -23.93 -2.24
CA PRO A 73 9.82 -24.01 -3.19
C PRO A 73 8.59 -23.18 -2.77
N ALA A 74 8.15 -23.30 -1.53
CA ALA A 74 7.01 -22.55 -1.01
C ALA A 74 7.24 -21.04 -1.02
N MET A 75 8.49 -20.59 -0.82
CA MET A 75 8.86 -19.17 -0.94
C MET A 75 8.75 -18.65 -2.38
N ARG A 76 9.09 -19.49 -3.37
CA ARG A 76 8.96 -19.14 -4.79
C ARG A 76 7.49 -19.02 -5.19
N ASP A 77 6.66 -19.98 -4.78
CA ASP A 77 5.23 -19.98 -5.07
C ASP A 77 4.54 -18.75 -4.47
N GLN A 78 4.82 -18.44 -3.19
CA GLN A 78 4.31 -17.23 -2.54
C GLN A 78 4.69 -15.95 -3.28
N ARG A 79 5.90 -15.86 -3.82
CA ARG A 79 6.35 -14.68 -4.58
C ARG A 79 5.57 -14.54 -5.89
N LEU A 80 5.32 -15.64 -6.59
CA LEU A 80 4.50 -15.63 -7.80
C LEU A 80 3.05 -15.26 -7.50
N GLU A 81 2.49 -15.75 -6.40
CA GLU A 81 1.14 -15.38 -5.93
C GLU A 81 1.06 -13.89 -5.60
N TYR A 82 2.07 -13.34 -4.94
CA TYR A 82 2.16 -11.91 -4.68
C TYR A 82 2.13 -11.10 -5.98
N TYR A 83 2.91 -11.48 -7.00
CA TYR A 83 2.89 -10.77 -8.29
C TYR A 83 1.54 -10.87 -9.00
N ARG A 84 0.87 -12.04 -8.94
CA ARG A 84 -0.50 -12.17 -9.46
C ARG A 84 -1.49 -11.30 -8.71
N TYR A 85 -1.35 -11.20 -7.38
CA TYR A 85 -2.19 -10.35 -6.54
C TYR A 85 -2.02 -8.85 -6.86
N ILE A 86 -0.78 -8.39 -7.05
CA ILE A 86 -0.48 -7.02 -7.45
C ILE A 86 -1.11 -6.71 -8.83
N ALA A 87 -0.95 -7.60 -9.80
CA ALA A 87 -1.47 -7.40 -11.16
C ALA A 87 -2.98 -7.59 -11.32
N ALA A 88 -3.67 -8.09 -10.29
CA ALA A 88 -5.10 -8.35 -10.35
C ALA A 88 -5.93 -7.05 -10.37
N ALA A 89 -7.02 -7.06 -11.12
CA ALA A 89 -8.03 -5.99 -11.09
C ALA A 89 -8.73 -5.88 -9.72
N PRO A 90 -9.34 -4.73 -9.37
CA PRO A 90 -9.31 -3.47 -10.10
C PRO A 90 -8.00 -2.68 -9.88
N GLY A 91 -7.67 -1.83 -10.85
CA GLY A 91 -6.59 -0.82 -10.76
C GLY A 91 -7.14 0.60 -10.93
N PRO A 92 -6.34 1.66 -10.70
CA PRO A 92 -4.93 1.64 -10.30
C PRO A 92 -4.74 1.16 -8.86
N THR A 93 -3.54 0.66 -8.51
CA THR A 93 -3.26 0.13 -7.16
C THR A 93 -2.21 0.94 -6.41
N VAL A 94 -2.23 0.86 -5.08
CA VAL A 94 -1.22 1.43 -4.18
C VAL A 94 -0.67 0.29 -3.33
N ALA A 95 0.62 -0.01 -3.46
CA ALA A 95 1.28 -1.03 -2.64
C ALA A 95 1.51 -0.49 -1.22
N VAL A 96 0.99 -1.19 -0.22
CA VAL A 96 1.13 -0.87 1.21
C VAL A 96 1.82 -2.04 1.89
N ILE A 97 3.09 -1.85 2.27
CA ILE A 97 3.93 -2.93 2.78
C ILE A 97 4.29 -2.66 4.23
N GLN A 98 3.99 -3.63 5.10
CA GLN A 98 4.38 -3.61 6.50
C GLN A 98 5.69 -4.38 6.71
N ASP A 99 6.69 -3.72 7.26
CA ASP A 99 7.90 -4.37 7.77
C ASP A 99 7.63 -4.96 9.17
N MET A 100 7.72 -6.28 9.27
CA MET A 100 7.43 -7.06 10.48
C MET A 100 8.65 -7.24 11.40
N ASP A 101 9.78 -6.58 11.10
CA ASP A 101 11.00 -6.62 11.92
C ASP A 101 10.96 -5.69 13.16
N GLY A 102 9.87 -4.93 13.34
CA GLY A 102 9.62 -4.12 14.53
C GLY A 102 10.69 -3.05 14.74
N PRO A 103 11.39 -3.00 15.89
CA PRO A 103 12.51 -2.07 16.11
C PRO A 103 13.69 -2.27 15.14
N ARG A 104 13.80 -3.44 14.49
CA ARG A 104 14.83 -3.74 13.48
C ARG A 104 14.36 -3.49 12.04
N ARG A 105 13.22 -2.81 11.84
CA ARG A 105 12.72 -2.47 10.50
C ARG A 105 13.77 -1.74 9.66
N ALA A 106 13.64 -1.84 8.34
CA ALA A 106 14.63 -1.38 7.36
C ALA A 106 15.96 -2.14 7.39
N TYR A 107 16.00 -3.34 7.98
CA TYR A 107 17.16 -4.24 7.90
C TYR A 107 17.40 -4.73 6.46
N GLY A 108 16.32 -5.03 5.73
CA GLY A 108 16.37 -5.48 4.33
C GLY A 108 15.68 -4.50 3.39
N ALA A 109 16.21 -4.37 2.17
CA ALA A 109 15.59 -3.57 1.12
C ALA A 109 14.68 -4.45 0.25
N PHE A 110 13.38 -4.49 0.57
CA PHE A 110 12.40 -5.18 -0.28
C PHE A 110 12.09 -4.38 -1.56
N TRP A 111 12.03 -3.05 -1.46
CA TRP A 111 11.69 -2.17 -2.57
C TRP A 111 12.93 -1.61 -3.27
N GLY A 112 12.90 -1.60 -4.60
CA GLY A 112 13.99 -1.16 -5.47
C GLY A 112 13.56 -1.22 -6.93
N GLU A 113 14.52 -1.20 -7.85
CA GLU A 113 14.27 -1.18 -9.30
C GLU A 113 13.32 -2.31 -9.75
N VAL A 114 13.62 -3.56 -9.35
CA VAL A 114 12.82 -4.73 -9.77
C VAL A 114 11.38 -4.63 -9.28
N GLN A 115 11.15 -4.30 -8.01
CA GLN A 115 9.78 -4.15 -7.50
C GLN A 115 9.07 -2.97 -8.17
N SER A 116 9.75 -1.84 -8.36
CA SER A 116 9.15 -0.67 -9.02
C SER A 116 8.66 -1.03 -10.43
N THR A 117 9.46 -1.76 -11.22
CA THR A 117 9.07 -2.23 -12.56
C THR A 117 7.91 -3.22 -12.56
N ILE A 118 7.85 -4.12 -11.57
CA ILE A 118 6.73 -5.08 -11.44
C ILE A 118 5.42 -4.38 -11.07
N HIS A 119 5.48 -3.23 -10.40
CA HIS A 119 4.32 -2.49 -9.90
C HIS A 119 3.89 -1.32 -10.80
N LEU A 120 4.49 -1.17 -11.98
CA LEU A 120 4.05 -0.23 -13.02
C LEU A 120 2.74 -0.67 -13.69
#